data_AF-F4BXM2-F1
#
_entry.id   AF-F4BXM2-F1
#
_cell.length_a   1.000
_cell.length_b   1.000
_cell.length_c   1.000
_cell.angle_alpha   90.00
_cell.angle_beta   90.00
_cell.angle_gamma   90.00
#
_symmetry.space_group_name_H-M   'P 1'
#
loop_
_entity.id
_entity.type
_entity.pdbx_description
1 polymer ?
#
loop_
_entity_poly.entity_id
_entity_poly.type
_entity_poly.pdbx_seq_one_letter_code
_entity_poly.pdbx_strand_id
1 'polypeptide(L)'
;MIKKVVILWLALLMLDTLGASAQPEEEWNKTFGGSGSDVGNSVIEAEDGGYIIAGWTDSFGMGQNDVWLTKTDSKGFEEWNRTYGGTGDDIGRSVMNVGDGYFIVGSTRSHGSEDFDLWLIKTDSEGNKVWDKTFGGPGDDLGNAIIGTKDGDYIIGGSKHQSDEDVDDWLIKIDSNGQEKWNRTLGDTGYETIIALQETDGEYVTAGQTNSYGSGNIDIWIVKTDSNGDELWNRTLGSPGSDICNSIKQTRDGGFILVGRTDYYGTGKPDLWLMKVDSNGNKLWDKVFGGPEWDEGTSIIETNDGYMIAGSTSSYIWLVKTDSSGDKTWDKRLAMSPSLSIPIASSIRQVKDGGYVILGAVNYLGEDKRITWDTILIRLK
;
A
#
# COMPACT_ATOMS: atom_id res chain seq x y z
N MET A 1 53.14 35.69 -51.29
CA MET A 1 53.59 34.47 -50.59
C MET A 1 52.50 34.02 -49.62
N ILE A 2 51.82 32.94 -49.97
CA ILE A 2 50.98 32.01 -49.17
C ILE A 2 50.33 32.60 -47.90
N LYS A 3 49.02 32.92 -47.97
CA LYS A 3 48.16 33.01 -46.78
C LYS A 3 47.83 31.59 -46.32
N LYS A 4 48.37 31.18 -45.16
CA LYS A 4 47.99 29.93 -44.50
C LYS A 4 46.58 30.08 -43.93
N VAL A 5 45.65 29.25 -44.39
CA VAL A 5 44.35 29.04 -43.75
C VAL A 5 44.59 28.11 -42.57
N VAL A 6 44.35 28.59 -41.35
CA VAL A 6 44.30 27.75 -40.14
C VAL A 6 42.83 27.37 -39.97
N ILE A 7 42.51 26.10 -40.21
CA ILE A 7 41.21 25.52 -39.88
C ILE A 7 41.30 25.09 -38.41
N LEU A 8 40.67 25.85 -37.51
CA LEU A 8 40.41 25.39 -36.15
C LEU A 8 39.27 24.37 -36.19
N TRP A 9 39.57 23.12 -35.88
CA TRP A 9 38.56 22.14 -35.50
C TRP A 9 38.07 22.50 -34.09
N LEU A 10 36.83 22.98 -33.97
CA LEU A 10 36.12 22.95 -32.70
C LEU A 10 35.72 21.49 -32.45
N ALA A 11 36.46 20.81 -31.57
CA ALA A 11 35.97 19.60 -30.93
C ALA A 11 34.87 20.04 -29.96
N LEU A 12 33.61 19.77 -30.31
CA LEU A 12 32.49 19.89 -29.38
C LEU A 12 32.66 18.75 -28.36
N LEU A 13 33.18 19.06 -27.18
CA LEU A 13 33.08 18.19 -26.02
C LEU A 13 31.59 18.10 -25.67
N MET A 14 30.91 17.06 -26.14
CA MET A 14 29.71 16.59 -25.44
C MET A 14 30.21 16.07 -24.10
N LEU A 15 30.03 16.87 -23.04
CA LEU A 15 29.93 16.29 -21.72
C LEU A 15 28.65 15.46 -21.74
N ASP A 16 28.80 14.14 -21.81
CA ASP A 16 27.77 13.24 -21.30
C ASP A 16 27.62 13.59 -19.81
N THR A 17 26.66 14.45 -19.50
CA THR A 17 26.12 14.55 -18.16
C THR A 17 25.53 13.17 -17.88
N LEU A 18 26.27 12.33 -17.16
CA LEU A 18 25.73 11.12 -16.53
C LEU A 18 24.45 11.55 -15.83
N GLY A 19 23.34 11.11 -16.40
CA GLY A 19 22.03 11.70 -16.16
C GLY A 19 21.62 11.55 -14.71
N ALA A 20 21.52 12.67 -14.00
CA ALA A 20 20.58 12.74 -12.92
C ALA A 20 19.20 12.53 -13.55
N SER A 21 18.53 11.42 -13.26
CA SER A 21 17.12 11.27 -13.61
C SER A 21 16.39 12.47 -13.03
N ALA A 22 15.72 13.25 -13.87
CA ALA A 22 14.89 14.35 -13.40
C ALA A 22 13.87 13.79 -12.39
N GLN A 23 13.66 14.51 -11.29
CA GLN A 23 12.59 14.18 -10.35
C GLN A 23 11.24 14.36 -11.08
N PRO A 24 10.26 13.48 -10.88
CA PRO A 24 8.96 13.64 -11.51
C PRO A 24 8.29 14.91 -10.97
N GLU A 25 7.69 15.71 -11.84
CA GLU A 25 6.96 16.93 -11.49
C GLU A 25 5.51 16.61 -11.17
N GLU A 26 4.89 17.46 -10.34
CA GLU A 26 3.46 17.31 -10.06
C GLU A 26 2.65 17.87 -11.24
N GLU A 27 1.85 17.01 -11.86
CA GLU A 27 0.92 17.44 -12.92
C GLU A 27 -0.35 18.01 -12.31
N TRP A 28 -0.88 17.34 -11.29
CA TRP A 28 -2.06 17.77 -10.53
C TRP A 28 -2.19 17.00 -9.21
N ASN A 29 -2.94 17.57 -8.28
CA ASN A 29 -3.50 16.88 -7.13
C ASN A 29 -4.99 17.19 -7.00
N LYS A 30 -5.73 16.28 -6.37
CA LYS A 30 -7.18 16.36 -6.14
C LYS A 30 -7.51 15.81 -4.76
N THR A 31 -8.36 16.53 -4.03
CA THR A 31 -8.90 16.07 -2.74
C THR A 31 -10.35 15.62 -2.90
N PHE A 32 -10.73 14.60 -2.15
CA PHE A 32 -12.06 13.99 -2.16
C PHE A 32 -12.49 13.75 -0.71
N GLY A 33 -13.72 14.10 -0.39
CA GLY A 33 -14.29 13.94 0.94
C GLY A 33 -15.51 14.81 1.14
N GLY A 34 -16.01 14.86 2.37
CA GLY A 34 -17.22 15.57 2.75
C GLY A 34 -17.07 16.34 4.06
N SER A 35 -18.06 16.24 4.93
CA SER A 35 -18.08 16.97 6.22
C SER A 35 -17.31 16.28 7.35
N GLY A 36 -16.89 15.04 7.12
CA GLY A 36 -16.25 14.16 8.07
C GLY A 36 -14.90 13.65 7.55
N SER A 37 -14.45 12.49 8.01
CA SER A 37 -13.22 11.83 7.56
C SER A 37 -13.47 10.85 6.42
N ASP A 38 -12.62 10.93 5.41
CA ASP A 38 -12.65 10.22 4.14
C ASP A 38 -11.23 9.79 3.77
N VAL A 39 -10.90 8.51 3.93
CA VAL A 39 -9.52 8.01 3.77
C VAL A 39 -9.44 6.91 2.73
N GLY A 40 -8.71 7.18 1.66
CA GLY A 40 -8.33 6.21 0.63
C GLY A 40 -7.15 5.34 1.06
N ASN A 41 -7.36 4.03 1.08
CA ASN A 41 -6.34 3.03 1.44
C ASN A 41 -5.67 2.39 0.23
N SER A 42 -6.38 2.25 -0.89
CA SER A 42 -5.87 1.57 -2.09
C SER A 42 -6.30 2.28 -3.37
N VAL A 43 -5.40 2.32 -4.35
CA VAL A 43 -5.67 2.86 -5.69
C VAL A 43 -5.20 1.92 -6.79
N ILE A 44 -5.99 1.83 -7.85
CA ILE A 44 -5.66 1.16 -9.10
C ILE A 44 -6.03 2.05 -10.31
N GLU A 45 -5.33 1.86 -11.42
CA GLU A 45 -5.70 2.46 -12.70
C GLU A 45 -6.82 1.62 -13.35
N ALA A 46 -7.88 2.29 -13.80
CA ALA A 46 -8.97 1.70 -14.56
C ALA A 46 -8.57 1.47 -16.03
N GLU A 47 -9.38 0.72 -16.77
CA GLU A 47 -9.11 0.43 -18.19
C GLU A 47 -9.13 1.69 -19.06
N ASP A 48 -10.02 2.63 -18.75
CA ASP A 48 -10.18 3.93 -19.40
C ASP A 48 -9.11 4.98 -19.03
N GLY A 49 -8.16 4.61 -18.16
CA GLY A 49 -7.09 5.49 -17.68
C GLY A 49 -7.49 6.40 -16.52
N GLY A 50 -8.72 6.26 -16.00
CA GLY A 50 -9.13 6.83 -14.72
C GLY A 50 -8.55 6.08 -13.53
N TYR A 51 -8.92 6.51 -12.32
CA TYR A 51 -8.46 5.86 -11.07
C TYR A 51 -9.63 5.39 -10.23
N ILE A 52 -9.47 4.20 -9.64
CA ILE A 52 -10.40 3.63 -8.67
C ILE A 52 -9.71 3.61 -7.32
N ILE A 53 -10.35 4.23 -6.34
CA ILE A 53 -9.86 4.40 -4.98
C ILE A 53 -10.83 3.68 -4.05
N ALA A 54 -10.31 2.81 -3.18
CA ALA A 54 -11.08 2.21 -2.10
C ALA A 54 -10.54 2.64 -0.74
N GLY A 55 -11.45 2.80 0.21
CA GLY A 55 -11.17 3.33 1.54
C GLY A 55 -12.38 3.27 2.44
N TRP A 56 -12.49 4.24 3.33
CA TRP A 56 -13.65 4.43 4.20
C TRP A 56 -14.04 5.91 4.29
N THR A 57 -15.29 6.15 4.68
CA THR A 57 -15.87 7.48 4.85
C THR A 57 -16.83 7.50 6.04
N ASP A 58 -16.79 8.54 6.88
CA ASP A 58 -17.89 8.87 7.80
C ASP A 58 -18.71 10.10 7.30
N SER A 59 -18.35 10.64 6.13
CA SER A 59 -19.05 11.73 5.46
C SER A 59 -20.29 11.27 4.69
N PHE A 60 -20.26 10.03 4.19
CA PHE A 60 -21.28 9.47 3.32
C PHE A 60 -21.72 8.10 3.83
N GLY A 61 -22.93 7.66 3.48
CA GLY A 61 -23.45 6.36 3.90
C GLY A 61 -24.36 6.42 5.13
N MET A 62 -24.39 5.35 5.92
CA MET A 62 -25.36 5.14 6.99
C MET A 62 -24.69 4.73 8.30
N GLY A 63 -24.41 5.65 9.22
CA GLY A 63 -23.98 5.30 10.57
C GLY A 63 -22.58 5.80 10.85
N GLN A 64 -21.65 4.88 11.13
CA GLN A 64 -20.25 5.21 11.37
C GLN A 64 -19.48 5.21 10.05
N ASN A 65 -18.30 4.58 10.00
CA ASN A 65 -17.52 4.49 8.78
C ASN A 65 -18.19 3.50 7.80
N ASP A 66 -18.28 3.87 6.52
CA ASP A 66 -18.71 2.99 5.44
C ASP A 66 -17.55 2.73 4.46
N VAL A 67 -17.52 1.56 3.81
CA VAL A 67 -16.58 1.30 2.71
C VAL A 67 -16.87 2.31 1.60
N TRP A 68 -15.84 3.03 1.15
CA TRP A 68 -15.96 4.05 0.12
C TRP A 68 -15.20 3.65 -1.14
N LEU A 69 -15.87 3.70 -2.29
CA LEU A 69 -15.28 3.47 -3.61
C LEU A 69 -15.49 4.70 -4.50
N THR A 70 -14.40 5.30 -4.97
CA THR A 70 -14.43 6.52 -5.79
C THR A 70 -13.76 6.25 -7.13
N LYS A 71 -14.42 6.64 -8.23
CA LYS A 71 -13.85 6.67 -9.57
C LYS A 71 -13.58 8.11 -10.00
N THR A 72 -12.44 8.28 -10.65
CA THR A 72 -12.03 9.53 -11.29
C THR A 72 -11.70 9.32 -12.75
N ASP A 73 -11.73 10.39 -13.52
CA ASP A 73 -11.17 10.44 -14.88
C ASP A 73 -9.63 10.44 -14.84
N SER A 74 -8.99 10.40 -16.01
CA SER A 74 -7.52 10.39 -16.11
C SER A 74 -6.83 11.67 -15.62
N LYS A 75 -7.60 12.72 -15.31
CA LYS A 75 -7.15 14.02 -14.79
C LYS A 75 -7.52 14.20 -13.30
N GLY A 76 -8.02 13.14 -12.66
CA GLY A 76 -8.39 13.09 -11.25
C GLY A 76 -9.72 13.77 -10.92
N PHE A 77 -10.52 14.17 -11.91
CA PHE A 77 -11.87 14.66 -11.59
C PHE A 77 -12.77 13.49 -11.23
N GLU A 78 -13.51 13.62 -10.13
CA GLU A 78 -14.47 12.60 -9.72
C GLU A 78 -15.55 12.41 -10.78
N GLU A 79 -15.79 11.15 -11.15
CA GLU A 79 -16.90 10.76 -12.02
C GLU A 79 -18.06 10.21 -11.20
N TRP A 80 -17.76 9.38 -10.20
CA TRP A 80 -18.72 8.88 -9.24
C TRP A 80 -18.04 8.37 -7.97
N ASN A 81 -18.81 8.30 -6.89
CA ASN A 81 -18.45 7.56 -5.69
C ASN A 81 -19.62 6.72 -5.17
N ARG A 82 -19.33 5.69 -4.38
CA ARG A 82 -20.27 4.72 -3.81
C ARG A 82 -19.87 4.36 -2.40
N THR A 83 -20.87 4.15 -1.54
CA THR A 83 -20.67 3.61 -0.20
C THR A 83 -21.28 2.23 -0.04
N TYR A 84 -20.66 1.40 0.77
CA TYR A 84 -21.18 0.09 1.16
C TYR A 84 -20.98 -0.10 2.65
N GLY A 85 -22.04 -0.50 3.34
CA GLY A 85 -22.01 -0.73 4.76
C GLY A 85 -23.41 -0.68 5.36
N GLY A 86 -23.46 -0.44 6.66
CA GLY A 86 -24.66 -0.28 7.46
C GLY A 86 -24.32 0.51 8.71
N THR A 87 -25.12 0.39 9.77
CA THR A 87 -24.97 1.26 10.96
C THR A 87 -23.67 1.09 11.75
N GLY A 88 -22.90 0.02 11.49
CA GLY A 88 -21.62 -0.28 12.12
C GLY A 88 -20.44 0.40 11.42
N ASP A 89 -19.22 0.02 11.79
CA ASP A 89 -18.00 0.44 11.09
C ASP A 89 -17.66 -0.54 9.97
N ASP A 90 -17.42 -0.03 8.77
CA ASP A 90 -17.08 -0.77 7.57
C ASP A 90 -15.91 -0.08 6.86
N ILE A 91 -14.84 -0.83 6.60
CA ILE A 91 -13.55 -0.26 6.16
C ILE A 91 -13.04 -1.00 4.93
N GLY A 92 -12.87 -0.31 3.80
CA GLY A 92 -12.22 -0.85 2.61
C GLY A 92 -10.70 -0.69 2.70
N ARG A 93 -9.94 -1.77 2.51
CA ARG A 93 -8.46 -1.75 2.61
C ARG A 93 -7.76 -1.98 1.28
N SER A 94 -8.33 -2.81 0.40
CA SER A 94 -7.71 -3.17 -0.88
C SER A 94 -8.72 -3.20 -2.01
N VAL A 95 -8.33 -2.78 -3.21
CA VAL A 95 -9.14 -2.86 -4.42
C VAL A 95 -8.36 -3.44 -5.59
N MET A 96 -9.05 -4.23 -6.42
CA MET A 96 -8.51 -4.72 -7.68
C MET A 96 -9.57 -4.81 -8.79
N ASN A 97 -9.11 -4.73 -10.03
CA ASN A 97 -9.94 -5.00 -11.21
C ASN A 97 -10.29 -6.50 -11.29
N VAL A 98 -11.54 -6.83 -11.59
CA VAL A 98 -12.03 -8.19 -11.81
C VAL A 98 -13.13 -8.21 -12.87
N GLY A 99 -12.82 -8.82 -14.02
CA GLY A 99 -13.71 -8.81 -15.17
C GLY A 99 -14.06 -7.39 -15.57
N ASP A 100 -15.35 -7.07 -15.55
CA ASP A 100 -15.92 -5.76 -15.87
C ASP A 100 -16.10 -4.84 -14.65
N GLY A 101 -15.64 -5.22 -13.46
CA GLY A 101 -15.81 -4.40 -12.26
C GLY A 101 -14.69 -4.59 -11.26
N TYR A 102 -15.02 -4.49 -9.96
CA TYR A 102 -14.00 -4.41 -8.92
C TYR A 102 -14.27 -5.39 -7.77
N PHE A 103 -13.20 -5.90 -7.18
CA PHE A 103 -13.24 -6.50 -5.85
C PHE A 103 -12.69 -5.50 -4.85
N ILE A 104 -13.38 -5.39 -3.72
CA ILE A 104 -12.93 -4.64 -2.55
C ILE A 104 -12.82 -5.63 -1.39
N VAL A 105 -11.69 -5.63 -0.71
CA VAL A 105 -11.49 -6.37 0.54
C VAL A 105 -11.31 -5.38 1.69
N GLY A 106 -11.92 -5.72 2.81
CA GLY A 106 -11.93 -4.89 4.01
C GLY A 106 -12.48 -5.64 5.22
N SER A 107 -13.04 -4.88 6.16
CA SER A 107 -13.73 -5.40 7.34
C SER A 107 -15.08 -4.72 7.54
N THR A 108 -16.03 -5.42 8.16
CA THR A 108 -17.40 -4.92 8.40
C THR A 108 -17.86 -5.29 9.81
N ARG A 109 -18.51 -4.36 10.52
CA ARG A 109 -19.32 -4.61 11.72
C ARG A 109 -20.82 -4.52 11.45
N SER A 110 -21.18 -4.17 10.21
CA SER A 110 -22.57 -4.06 9.77
C SER A 110 -23.13 -5.38 9.27
N HIS A 111 -22.27 -6.32 8.87
CA HIS A 111 -22.64 -7.61 8.31
C HIS A 111 -21.85 -8.71 9.02
N GLY A 112 -22.51 -9.79 9.42
CA GLY A 112 -21.84 -10.92 10.08
C GLY A 112 -22.04 -10.93 11.60
N SER A 113 -20.95 -11.11 12.36
CA SER A 113 -20.96 -11.09 13.83
C SER A 113 -21.10 -9.65 14.37
N GLU A 114 -21.19 -9.47 15.70
CA GLU A 114 -21.17 -8.12 16.30
C GLU A 114 -19.76 -7.47 16.25
N ASP A 115 -18.73 -8.28 15.97
CA ASP A 115 -17.32 -7.88 15.83
C ASP A 115 -16.97 -7.63 14.35
N PHE A 116 -15.73 -7.24 14.05
CA PHE A 116 -15.31 -7.11 12.65
C PHE A 116 -15.24 -8.48 11.97
N ASP A 117 -15.90 -8.64 10.83
CA ASP A 117 -15.67 -9.76 9.91
C ASP A 117 -14.96 -9.29 8.64
N LEU A 118 -14.19 -10.17 8.00
CA LEU A 118 -13.58 -9.90 6.70
C LEU A 118 -14.68 -9.76 5.66
N TRP A 119 -14.67 -8.68 4.90
CA TRP A 119 -15.69 -8.38 3.89
C TRP A 119 -15.11 -8.33 2.48
N LEU A 120 -15.67 -9.14 1.58
CA LEU A 120 -15.40 -9.12 0.15
C LEU A 120 -16.61 -8.59 -0.60
N ILE A 121 -16.44 -7.52 -1.36
CA ILE A 121 -17.50 -6.91 -2.17
C ILE A 121 -17.12 -7.03 -3.65
N LYS A 122 -18.05 -7.51 -4.48
CA LYS A 122 -17.99 -7.40 -5.95
C LYS A 122 -18.90 -6.30 -6.44
N THR A 123 -18.37 -5.48 -7.32
CA THR A 123 -19.10 -4.41 -8.01
C THR A 123 -19.05 -4.59 -9.51
N ASP A 124 -19.92 -3.90 -10.24
CA ASP A 124 -19.79 -3.68 -11.68
C ASP A 124 -18.84 -2.50 -11.99
N SER A 125 -18.66 -2.15 -13.27
CA SER A 125 -17.82 -1.02 -13.72
C SER A 125 -18.30 0.35 -13.21
N GLU A 126 -19.56 0.45 -12.78
CA GLU A 126 -20.20 1.68 -12.32
C GLU A 126 -20.25 1.75 -10.79
N GLY A 127 -19.61 0.80 -10.11
CA GLY A 127 -19.57 0.69 -8.66
C GLY A 127 -20.89 0.24 -8.05
N ASN A 128 -21.83 -0.34 -8.81
CA ASN A 128 -23.01 -0.92 -8.17
C ASN A 128 -22.64 -2.28 -7.57
N LYS A 129 -23.04 -2.53 -6.31
CA LYS A 129 -22.80 -3.82 -5.64
C LYS A 129 -23.54 -4.92 -6.40
N VAL A 130 -22.79 -5.93 -6.85
CA VAL A 130 -23.33 -7.13 -7.51
C VAL A 130 -23.61 -8.20 -6.45
N TRP A 131 -22.63 -8.46 -5.59
CA TRP A 131 -22.74 -9.35 -4.44
C TRP A 131 -21.64 -9.04 -3.43
N ASP A 132 -21.81 -9.52 -2.21
CA ASP A 132 -20.81 -9.48 -1.15
C ASP A 132 -20.79 -10.77 -0.34
N LYS A 133 -19.69 -10.98 0.39
CA LYS A 133 -19.47 -12.13 1.27
C LYS A 133 -18.70 -11.70 2.51
N THR A 134 -19.13 -12.19 3.65
CA THR A 134 -18.37 -12.08 4.90
C THR A 134 -17.68 -13.41 5.21
N PHE A 135 -16.49 -13.33 5.79
CA PHE A 135 -15.71 -14.45 6.26
C PHE A 135 -15.27 -14.13 7.69
N GLY A 136 -15.59 -15.00 8.63
CA GLY A 136 -15.23 -14.80 10.03
C GLY A 136 -16.20 -15.48 10.99
N GLY A 137 -16.05 -15.17 12.28
CA GLY A 137 -16.82 -15.70 13.39
C GLY A 137 -16.85 -14.72 14.58
N PRO A 138 -16.98 -15.22 15.81
CA PRO A 138 -16.83 -14.38 16.99
C PRO A 138 -15.41 -13.82 17.11
N GLY A 139 -15.29 -12.53 17.45
CA GLY A 139 -14.02 -11.79 17.48
C GLY A 139 -13.67 -11.11 16.15
N ASP A 140 -12.65 -10.26 16.17
CA ASP A 140 -12.27 -9.44 15.02
C ASP A 140 -11.46 -10.25 13.98
N ASP A 141 -12.08 -10.54 12.84
CA ASP A 141 -11.48 -11.11 11.62
C ASP A 141 -11.32 -10.02 10.55
N LEU A 142 -10.10 -9.76 10.10
CA LEU A 142 -9.78 -8.60 9.28
C LEU A 142 -9.34 -8.96 7.86
N GLY A 143 -9.87 -8.27 6.85
CA GLY A 143 -9.37 -8.33 5.48
C GLY A 143 -8.46 -7.14 5.15
N ASN A 144 -7.25 -7.41 4.67
CA ASN A 144 -6.23 -6.38 4.43
C ASN A 144 -5.79 -6.27 2.97
N ALA A 145 -5.62 -7.40 2.28
CA ALA A 145 -5.07 -7.44 0.92
C ALA A 145 -5.79 -8.44 0.03
N ILE A 146 -5.87 -8.16 -1.27
CA ILE A 146 -6.31 -9.10 -2.29
C ILE A 146 -5.39 -9.06 -3.52
N ILE A 147 -5.10 -10.22 -4.09
CA ILE A 147 -4.43 -10.34 -5.40
C ILE A 147 -5.13 -11.39 -6.26
N GLY A 148 -5.02 -11.24 -7.58
CA GLY A 148 -5.33 -12.31 -8.53
C GLY A 148 -4.14 -13.26 -8.68
N THR A 149 -4.43 -14.51 -9.04
CA THR A 149 -3.44 -15.55 -9.26
C THR A 149 -3.36 -15.97 -10.74
N LYS A 150 -2.25 -16.55 -11.18
CA LYS A 150 -2.04 -16.96 -12.59
C LYS A 150 -3.05 -17.99 -13.11
N ASP A 151 -3.63 -18.78 -12.21
CA ASP A 151 -4.69 -19.74 -12.49
C ASP A 151 -6.09 -19.10 -12.64
N GLY A 152 -6.20 -17.77 -12.46
CA GLY A 152 -7.46 -17.02 -12.57
C GLY A 152 -8.29 -16.95 -11.29
N ASP A 153 -7.77 -17.48 -10.19
CA ASP A 153 -8.35 -17.34 -8.85
C ASP A 153 -7.83 -16.08 -8.15
N TYR A 154 -8.17 -15.94 -6.86
CA TYR A 154 -7.73 -14.81 -6.03
C TYR A 154 -7.32 -15.29 -4.65
N ILE A 155 -6.38 -14.57 -4.03
CA ILE A 155 -5.96 -14.76 -2.65
C ILE A 155 -6.30 -13.51 -1.87
N ILE A 156 -6.94 -13.70 -0.73
CA ILE A 156 -7.18 -12.66 0.27
C ILE A 156 -6.25 -12.94 1.46
N GLY A 157 -5.61 -11.89 1.96
CA GLY A 157 -4.78 -11.92 3.15
C GLY A 157 -5.33 -10.98 4.23
N GLY A 158 -5.22 -11.39 5.48
CA GLY A 158 -5.66 -10.63 6.63
C GLY A 158 -5.28 -11.29 7.95
N SER A 159 -6.12 -11.15 8.96
CA SER A 159 -5.97 -11.81 10.25
C SER A 159 -7.26 -12.46 10.73
N LYS A 160 -7.13 -13.52 11.51
CA LYS A 160 -8.26 -14.27 12.06
C LYS A 160 -8.14 -14.44 13.56
N HIS A 161 -9.19 -14.07 14.28
CA HIS A 161 -9.29 -14.30 15.71
C HIS A 161 -9.36 -15.80 16.02
N GLN A 162 -8.47 -16.28 16.89
CA GLN A 162 -8.46 -17.66 17.39
C GLN A 162 -9.05 -17.75 18.80
N SER A 163 -8.60 -16.86 19.68
CA SER A 163 -9.05 -16.76 21.07
C SER A 163 -8.64 -15.43 21.70
N ASP A 164 -8.99 -15.22 22.97
CA ASP A 164 -8.59 -14.03 23.72
C ASP A 164 -7.06 -13.85 23.66
N GLU A 165 -6.61 -12.70 23.15
CA GLU A 165 -5.19 -12.36 22.94
C GLU A 165 -4.48 -13.13 21.81
N ASP A 166 -5.22 -13.90 20.99
CA ASP A 166 -4.68 -14.78 19.96
C ASP A 166 -5.31 -14.51 18.57
N VAL A 167 -4.50 -14.00 17.66
CA VAL A 167 -4.88 -13.58 16.30
C VAL A 167 -3.81 -14.05 15.34
N ASP A 168 -4.19 -14.79 14.31
CA ASP A 168 -3.26 -15.40 13.36
C ASP A 168 -3.37 -14.80 11.96
N ASP A 169 -2.31 -14.93 11.14
CA ASP A 169 -2.37 -14.64 9.70
C ASP A 169 -3.46 -15.51 9.04
N TRP A 170 -4.27 -14.91 8.16
CA TRP A 170 -5.32 -15.62 7.46
C TRP A 170 -5.26 -15.46 5.94
N LEU A 171 -5.08 -16.58 5.24
CA LEU A 171 -5.10 -16.68 3.79
C LEU A 171 -6.38 -17.38 3.33
N ILE A 172 -7.10 -16.77 2.39
CA ILE A 172 -8.30 -17.35 1.78
C ILE A 172 -8.11 -17.37 0.27
N LYS A 173 -8.18 -18.54 -0.36
CA LYS A 173 -8.28 -18.65 -1.82
C LYS A 173 -9.72 -18.74 -2.24
N ILE A 174 -10.10 -17.89 -3.19
CA ILE A 174 -11.44 -17.86 -3.77
C ILE A 174 -11.36 -18.06 -5.29
N ASP A 175 -12.42 -18.62 -5.86
CA ASP A 175 -12.60 -18.70 -7.30
C ASP A 175 -13.04 -17.35 -7.92
N SER A 176 -13.21 -17.33 -9.24
CA SER A 176 -13.68 -16.14 -9.97
C SER A 176 -15.09 -15.67 -9.65
N ASN A 177 -15.89 -16.49 -8.96
CA ASN A 177 -17.21 -16.15 -8.45
C ASN A 177 -17.20 -15.81 -6.95
N GLY A 178 -16.01 -15.66 -6.36
CA GLY A 178 -15.80 -15.41 -4.94
C GLY A 178 -16.13 -16.60 -4.05
N GLN A 179 -16.26 -17.82 -4.56
CA GLN A 179 -16.46 -19.02 -3.73
C GLN A 179 -15.14 -19.45 -3.12
N GLU A 180 -15.14 -19.72 -1.81
CA GLU A 180 -13.96 -20.24 -1.13
C GLU A 180 -13.56 -21.61 -1.71
N LYS A 181 -12.29 -21.74 -2.06
CA LYS A 181 -11.66 -23.01 -2.40
C LYS A 181 -10.95 -23.61 -1.19
N TRP A 182 -10.24 -22.78 -0.45
CA TRP A 182 -9.60 -23.14 0.81
C TRP A 182 -9.27 -21.88 1.61
N ASN A 183 -9.07 -22.06 2.92
CA ASN A 183 -8.41 -21.07 3.76
C ASN A 183 -7.33 -21.73 4.64
N ARG A 184 -6.37 -20.91 5.11
CA ARG A 184 -5.28 -21.30 5.99
C ARG A 184 -5.05 -20.23 7.03
N THR A 185 -4.91 -20.66 8.27
CA THR A 185 -4.51 -19.84 9.40
C THR A 185 -3.06 -20.21 9.73
N LEU A 186 -2.21 -19.20 9.87
CA LEU A 186 -0.77 -19.36 10.08
C LEU A 186 -0.37 -18.50 11.28
N GLY A 187 0.26 -19.11 12.27
CA GLY A 187 0.61 -18.45 13.52
C GLY A 187 0.73 -19.45 14.66
N ASP A 188 1.09 -18.95 15.83
CA ASP A 188 1.06 -19.66 17.10
C ASP A 188 0.47 -18.68 18.14
N THR A 189 0.64 -18.94 19.43
CA THR A 189 0.09 -18.06 20.47
C THR A 189 0.63 -16.63 20.33
N GLY A 190 -0.25 -15.69 20.00
CA GLY A 190 0.04 -14.26 19.97
C GLY A 190 -0.70 -13.51 18.88
N TYR A 191 -0.04 -12.54 18.24
CA TYR A 191 -0.66 -11.67 17.25
C TYR A 191 0.15 -11.67 15.95
N GLU A 192 -0.46 -12.17 14.89
CA GLU A 192 -0.02 -12.12 13.50
C GLU A 192 -1.09 -11.45 12.61
N THR A 193 -0.64 -10.60 11.67
CA THR A 193 -1.54 -10.05 10.64
C THR A 193 -0.84 -9.83 9.32
N ILE A 194 -1.47 -10.28 8.23
CA ILE A 194 -0.99 -10.03 6.86
C ILE A 194 -1.34 -8.61 6.48
N ILE A 195 -0.33 -7.82 6.11
CA ILE A 195 -0.52 -6.46 5.58
C ILE A 195 -0.40 -6.43 4.06
N ALA A 196 0.51 -7.22 3.49
CA ALA A 196 0.78 -7.24 2.06
C ALA A 196 1.05 -8.67 1.56
N LEU A 197 0.80 -8.87 0.27
CA LEU A 197 0.65 -10.18 -0.38
C LEU A 197 1.16 -10.09 -1.83
N GLN A 198 1.93 -11.08 -2.28
CA GLN A 198 2.37 -11.23 -3.66
C GLN A 198 2.24 -12.70 -4.11
N GLU A 199 1.92 -12.92 -5.39
CA GLU A 199 2.06 -14.23 -6.03
C GLU A 199 3.44 -14.32 -6.69
N THR A 200 4.12 -15.45 -6.49
CA THR A 200 5.40 -15.77 -7.12
C THR A 200 5.32 -17.14 -7.78
N ASP A 201 5.07 -17.17 -9.09
CA ASP A 201 5.03 -18.40 -9.88
C ASP A 201 4.11 -19.52 -9.33
N GLY A 202 2.95 -19.13 -8.78
CA GLY A 202 1.94 -20.04 -8.22
C GLY A 202 2.09 -20.30 -6.72
N GLU A 203 3.15 -19.78 -6.09
CA GLU A 203 3.34 -19.70 -4.64
C GLU A 203 2.90 -18.32 -4.13
N TYR A 204 2.69 -18.18 -2.82
CA TYR A 204 2.28 -16.92 -2.22
C TYR A 204 3.28 -16.45 -1.17
N VAL A 205 3.55 -15.16 -1.14
CA VAL A 205 4.42 -14.54 -0.15
C VAL A 205 3.63 -13.45 0.55
N THR A 206 3.52 -13.58 1.88
CA THR A 206 2.89 -12.60 2.77
C THR A 206 3.96 -11.81 3.49
N ALA A 207 3.65 -10.57 3.83
CA ALA A 207 4.42 -9.78 4.78
C ALA A 207 3.47 -9.08 5.73
N GLY A 208 3.79 -9.17 7.02
CA GLY A 208 2.90 -8.77 8.09
C GLY A 208 3.65 -8.33 9.32
N GLN A 209 2.96 -8.37 10.45
CA GLN A 209 3.48 -8.07 11.77
C GLN A 209 3.30 -9.30 12.67
N THR A 210 4.22 -9.51 13.60
CA THR A 210 4.12 -10.53 14.65
C THR A 210 4.58 -9.98 15.98
N ASN A 211 3.96 -10.35 17.09
CA ASN A 211 4.55 -10.20 18.43
C ASN A 211 4.99 -11.54 19.04
N SER A 212 4.76 -12.64 18.33
CA SER A 212 5.06 -14.01 18.75
C SER A 212 6.51 -14.41 18.45
N TYR A 213 7.10 -13.80 17.42
CA TYR A 213 8.44 -14.12 16.95
C TYR A 213 9.34 -12.88 16.93
N GLY A 214 10.64 -13.10 17.18
CA GLY A 214 11.68 -12.08 16.98
C GLY A 214 12.25 -11.51 18.29
N SER A 215 12.75 -10.28 18.22
CA SER A 215 13.48 -9.63 19.31
C SER A 215 12.90 -8.27 19.68
N GLY A 216 11.63 -8.00 19.39
CA GLY A 216 10.98 -6.73 19.68
C GLY A 216 9.63 -6.88 20.37
N ASN A 217 8.87 -5.80 20.40
CA ASN A 217 7.45 -5.85 20.75
C ASN A 217 6.61 -6.31 19.55
N ILE A 218 6.95 -5.82 18.36
CA ILE A 218 6.36 -6.18 17.08
C ILE A 218 7.51 -6.28 16.09
N ASP A 219 7.60 -7.39 15.38
CA ASP A 219 8.56 -7.65 14.32
C ASP A 219 7.82 -7.93 13.00
N ILE A 220 8.56 -7.94 11.88
CA ILE A 220 8.02 -8.26 10.57
C ILE A 220 8.05 -9.76 10.38
N TRP A 221 6.91 -10.35 10.03
CA TRP A 221 6.83 -11.76 9.66
C TRP A 221 6.59 -11.89 8.15
N ILE A 222 7.42 -12.68 7.49
CA ILE A 222 7.29 -13.01 6.07
C ILE A 222 7.05 -14.51 6.00
N VAL A 223 5.94 -14.91 5.37
CA VAL A 223 5.62 -16.31 5.15
C VAL A 223 5.53 -16.57 3.66
N LYS A 224 6.16 -17.65 3.20
CA LYS A 224 5.99 -18.18 1.86
C LYS A 224 5.23 -19.49 1.93
N THR A 225 4.19 -19.61 1.12
CA THR A 225 3.33 -20.78 1.04
C THR A 225 3.30 -21.36 -0.38
N ASP A 226 2.92 -22.63 -0.48
CA ASP A 226 2.66 -23.28 -1.76
C ASP A 226 1.32 -22.83 -2.36
N SER A 227 0.93 -23.39 -3.50
CA SER A 227 -0.34 -23.08 -4.17
C SER A 227 -1.59 -23.48 -3.37
N ASN A 228 -1.45 -24.32 -2.34
CA ASN A 228 -2.51 -24.76 -1.45
C ASN A 228 -2.56 -23.93 -0.15
N GLY A 229 -1.65 -22.96 0.00
CA GLY A 229 -1.51 -22.14 1.20
C GLY A 229 -0.71 -22.82 2.31
N ASP A 230 -0.12 -23.98 2.07
CA ASP A 230 0.69 -24.68 3.07
C ASP A 230 2.08 -24.03 3.16
N GLU A 231 2.56 -23.81 4.38
CA GLU A 231 3.82 -23.11 4.61
C GLU A 231 5.01 -23.86 4.01
N LEU A 232 5.81 -23.14 3.22
CA LEU A 232 7.11 -23.59 2.69
C LEU A 232 8.26 -23.10 3.57
N TRP A 233 8.21 -21.84 3.98
CA TRP A 233 9.11 -21.25 4.95
C TRP A 233 8.54 -19.95 5.51
N ASN A 234 8.99 -19.57 6.71
CA ASN A 234 8.78 -18.24 7.26
C ASN A 234 10.10 -17.60 7.73
N ARG A 235 10.11 -16.28 7.85
CA ARG A 235 11.23 -15.48 8.37
C ARG A 235 10.69 -14.35 9.22
N THR A 236 11.33 -14.11 10.35
CA THR A 236 11.11 -12.92 11.17
C THR A 236 12.25 -11.94 10.94
N LEU A 237 11.91 -10.70 10.61
CA LEU A 237 12.84 -9.60 10.41
C LEU A 237 12.50 -8.49 11.39
N GLY A 238 13.52 -7.99 12.08
CA GLY A 238 13.31 -6.92 13.03
C GLY A 238 14.58 -6.54 13.76
N SER A 239 14.38 -5.71 14.77
CA SER A 239 15.37 -5.13 15.63
C SER A 239 14.96 -5.34 17.10
N PRO A 240 15.70 -4.80 18.08
CA PRO A 240 15.21 -4.74 19.46
C PRO A 240 13.99 -3.83 19.69
N GLY A 241 13.56 -3.08 18.66
CA GLY A 241 12.49 -2.10 18.70
C GLY A 241 11.12 -2.63 18.28
N SER A 242 10.24 -1.75 17.82
CA SER A 242 9.02 -2.10 17.10
C SER A 242 9.21 -1.86 15.60
N ASP A 243 9.04 -2.91 14.82
CA ASP A 243 9.31 -2.95 13.39
C ASP A 243 8.05 -3.36 12.62
N ILE A 244 7.57 -2.45 11.79
CA ILE A 244 6.32 -2.61 11.06
C ILE A 244 6.60 -2.67 9.57
N CYS A 245 6.03 -3.66 8.88
CA CYS A 245 5.98 -3.71 7.42
C CYS A 245 4.65 -3.13 6.92
N ASN A 246 4.73 -2.25 5.91
CA ASN A 246 3.55 -1.69 5.25
C ASN A 246 3.40 -2.19 3.80
N SER A 247 4.49 -2.58 3.14
CA SER A 247 4.43 -3.05 1.76
C SER A 247 5.58 -3.98 1.39
N ILE A 248 5.29 -4.99 0.57
CA ILE A 248 6.26 -5.89 -0.04
C ILE A 248 6.10 -5.90 -1.57
N LYS A 249 7.21 -6.01 -2.29
CA LYS A 249 7.23 -6.18 -3.74
C LYS A 249 8.27 -7.23 -4.15
N GLN A 250 7.86 -8.22 -4.94
CA GLN A 250 8.82 -9.14 -5.56
C GLN A 250 9.66 -8.35 -6.58
N THR A 251 10.98 -8.53 -6.51
CA THR A 251 11.95 -7.86 -7.39
C THR A 251 12.30 -8.72 -8.60
N ARG A 252 12.77 -8.11 -9.69
CA ARG A 252 13.14 -8.84 -10.94
C ARG A 252 14.22 -9.92 -10.77
N ASP A 253 15.04 -9.81 -9.72
CA ASP A 253 16.04 -10.81 -9.35
C ASP A 253 15.45 -12.04 -8.61
N GLY A 254 14.13 -12.06 -8.38
CA GLY A 254 13.41 -13.13 -7.70
C GLY A 254 13.36 -13.01 -6.17
N GLY A 255 14.04 -12.03 -5.57
CA GLY A 255 13.91 -11.71 -4.16
C GLY A 255 12.74 -10.75 -3.88
N PHE A 256 12.78 -10.08 -2.73
CA PHE A 256 11.74 -9.12 -2.33
C PHE A 256 12.33 -7.85 -1.74
N ILE A 257 11.65 -6.74 -1.98
CA ILE A 257 11.90 -5.45 -1.32
C ILE A 257 10.70 -5.12 -0.44
N LEU A 258 10.98 -4.70 0.80
CA LEU A 258 10.00 -4.36 1.81
C LEU A 258 10.20 -2.93 2.27
N VAL A 259 9.11 -2.27 2.64
CA VAL A 259 9.17 -0.97 3.29
C VAL A 259 8.20 -0.88 4.46
N GLY A 260 8.60 -0.10 5.46
CA GLY A 260 7.81 0.18 6.63
C GLY A 260 8.49 1.19 7.55
N ARG A 261 8.48 0.93 8.86
CA ARG A 261 9.16 1.76 9.86
C ARG A 261 9.82 0.95 10.97
N THR A 262 10.83 1.53 11.60
CA THR A 262 11.57 1.00 12.76
C THR A 262 11.82 2.11 13.77
N ASP A 263 11.69 1.85 15.06
CA ASP A 263 12.02 2.80 16.14
C ASP A 263 13.41 2.61 16.74
N TYR A 264 14.22 1.68 16.20
CA TYR A 264 15.48 1.29 16.82
C TYR A 264 16.71 2.07 16.33
N TYR A 265 16.83 2.28 15.02
CA TYR A 265 18.07 2.81 14.42
C TYR A 265 18.13 4.36 14.38
N GLY A 266 16.99 5.01 14.58
CA GLY A 266 16.80 6.46 14.46
C GLY A 266 17.21 7.26 15.69
N THR A 267 17.32 8.58 15.53
CA THR A 267 17.48 9.51 16.66
C THR A 267 16.13 10.11 17.04
N GLY A 268 15.24 9.35 17.69
CA GLY A 268 13.96 9.89 18.16
C GLY A 268 12.77 8.98 17.86
N LYS A 269 11.83 9.50 17.06
CA LYS A 269 10.64 8.76 16.61
C LYS A 269 11.00 7.74 15.51
N PRO A 270 10.07 6.84 15.13
CA PRO A 270 10.32 5.87 14.07
C PRO A 270 10.75 6.51 12.75
N ASP A 271 11.63 5.82 12.05
CA ASP A 271 12.14 6.17 10.73
C ASP A 271 11.68 5.16 9.66
N LEU A 272 11.67 5.58 8.40
CA LEU A 272 11.38 4.71 7.26
C LEU A 272 12.46 3.63 7.15
N TRP A 273 12.04 2.37 7.08
CA TRP A 273 12.93 1.22 6.94
C TRP A 273 12.70 0.51 5.61
N LEU A 274 13.75 0.45 4.78
CA LEU A 274 13.78 -0.23 3.48
C LEU A 274 14.65 -1.48 3.59
N MET A 275 14.12 -2.64 3.25
CA MET A 275 14.84 -3.92 3.37
C MET A 275 14.78 -4.71 2.07
N LYS A 276 15.90 -5.35 1.72
CA LYS A 276 15.96 -6.34 0.64
C LYS A 276 16.24 -7.72 1.22
N VAL A 277 15.47 -8.70 0.75
CA VAL A 277 15.69 -10.12 1.00
C VAL A 277 15.90 -10.89 -0.30
N ASP A 278 16.54 -12.04 -0.19
CA ASP A 278 16.62 -13.03 -1.28
C ASP A 278 15.29 -13.78 -1.48
N SER A 279 15.25 -14.72 -2.42
CA SER A 279 14.07 -15.52 -2.72
C SER A 279 13.65 -16.49 -1.62
N ASN A 280 14.50 -16.70 -0.61
CA ASN A 280 14.26 -17.53 0.57
C ASN A 280 14.00 -16.67 1.82
N GLY A 281 13.78 -15.36 1.65
CA GLY A 281 13.50 -14.42 2.73
C GLY A 281 14.71 -14.03 3.59
N ASN A 282 15.94 -14.41 3.21
CA ASN A 282 17.11 -14.03 3.98
C ASN A 282 17.47 -12.56 3.71
N LYS A 283 17.68 -11.78 4.77
CA LYS A 283 18.08 -10.37 4.66
C LYS A 283 19.42 -10.23 3.94
N LEU A 284 19.41 -9.45 2.85
CA LEU A 284 20.60 -9.08 2.08
C LEU A 284 21.16 -7.75 2.57
N TRP A 285 20.31 -6.76 2.71
CA TRP A 285 20.65 -5.43 3.22
C TRP A 285 19.40 -4.69 3.70
N ASP A 286 19.62 -3.65 4.49
CA ASP A 286 18.58 -2.71 4.91
C ASP A 286 19.13 -1.29 5.00
N LYS A 287 18.22 -0.31 4.88
CA LYS A 287 18.50 1.13 4.85
C LYS A 287 17.44 1.85 5.67
N VAL A 288 17.86 2.85 6.43
CA VAL A 288 16.98 3.68 7.24
C VAL A 288 17.03 5.11 6.70
N PHE A 289 15.86 5.71 6.52
CA PHE A 289 15.74 7.09 6.09
C PHE A 289 14.79 7.85 7.02
N GLY A 290 15.23 9.01 7.48
CA GLY A 290 14.38 9.88 8.30
C GLY A 290 15.22 10.86 9.12
N GLY A 291 14.59 11.45 10.12
CA GLY A 291 15.16 12.45 11.01
C GLY A 291 14.74 12.23 12.46
N PRO A 292 14.69 13.30 13.28
CA PRO A 292 14.29 13.17 14.68
C PRO A 292 12.78 13.00 14.88
N GLU A 293 12.00 13.28 13.84
CA GLU A 293 10.55 13.23 13.85
C GLU A 293 10.05 11.92 13.23
N TRP A 294 8.74 11.72 13.22
CA TRP A 294 8.13 10.52 12.65
C TRP A 294 8.31 10.50 11.13
N ASP A 295 8.92 9.43 10.62
CA ASP A 295 9.09 9.13 9.21
C ASP A 295 8.72 7.65 8.97
N GLU A 296 7.92 7.35 7.94
CA GLU A 296 7.56 5.98 7.60
C GLU A 296 7.41 5.79 6.09
N GLY A 297 7.69 4.59 5.59
CA GLY A 297 7.36 4.21 4.23
C GLY A 297 6.09 3.38 4.22
N THR A 298 5.14 3.72 3.35
CA THR A 298 3.82 3.09 3.31
C THR A 298 3.62 2.22 2.08
N SER A 299 4.30 2.54 0.97
CA SER A 299 4.17 1.78 -0.27
C SER A 299 5.44 1.84 -1.11
N ILE A 300 5.75 0.75 -1.80
CA ILE A 300 6.96 0.62 -2.62
C ILE A 300 6.67 -0.01 -3.98
N ILE A 301 7.37 0.49 -5.00
CA ILE A 301 7.41 -0.10 -6.33
C ILE A 301 8.86 -0.28 -6.80
N GLU A 302 9.07 -1.33 -7.60
CA GLU A 302 10.32 -1.50 -8.33
C GLU A 302 10.27 -0.68 -9.64
N THR A 303 11.33 0.09 -9.87
CA THR A 303 11.56 0.90 -11.07
C THR A 303 12.69 0.29 -11.90
N ASN A 304 12.97 0.82 -13.10
CA ASN A 304 14.02 0.24 -13.96
C ASN A 304 15.44 0.41 -13.40
N ASP A 305 15.63 1.38 -12.50
CA ASP A 305 16.93 1.82 -11.97
C ASP A 305 16.97 1.75 -10.43
N GLY A 306 16.04 1.05 -9.78
CA GLY A 306 16.00 0.87 -8.32
C GLY A 306 14.58 0.85 -7.79
N TYR A 307 14.33 1.55 -6.68
CA TYR A 307 13.04 1.53 -5.99
C TYR A 307 12.48 2.94 -5.81
N MET A 308 11.15 3.05 -5.82
CA MET A 308 10.43 4.27 -5.46
C MET A 308 9.52 3.96 -4.28
N ILE A 309 9.65 4.76 -3.23
CA ILE A 309 8.87 4.65 -2.01
C ILE A 309 7.98 5.88 -1.88
N ALA A 310 6.71 5.67 -1.54
CA ALA A 310 5.88 6.69 -0.92
C ALA A 310 5.77 6.43 0.58
N GLY A 311 5.76 7.52 1.33
CA GLY A 311 5.74 7.51 2.78
C GLY A 311 5.26 8.83 3.33
N SER A 312 5.35 8.97 4.64
CA SER A 312 4.89 10.13 5.39
C SER A 312 6.00 10.60 6.30
N THR A 313 6.16 11.92 6.41
CA THR A 313 6.82 12.55 7.54
C THR A 313 5.78 13.25 8.40
N SER A 314 6.16 13.80 9.56
CA SER A 314 5.27 14.66 10.38
C SER A 314 4.60 15.84 9.65
N SER A 315 4.98 16.18 8.42
CA SER A 315 4.39 17.33 7.69
C SER A 315 4.27 17.15 6.18
N TYR A 316 4.70 16.03 5.61
CA TYR A 316 4.76 15.86 4.16
C TYR A 316 4.44 14.42 3.74
N ILE A 317 3.79 14.28 2.59
CA ILE A 317 3.97 13.07 1.80
C ILE A 317 5.41 13.09 1.29
N TRP A 318 6.10 11.97 1.50
CA TRP A 318 7.52 11.83 1.21
C TRP A 318 7.75 10.78 0.14
N LEU A 319 8.49 11.16 -0.89
CA LEU A 319 8.95 10.26 -1.93
C LEU A 319 10.44 10.06 -1.79
N VAL A 320 10.85 8.79 -1.74
CA VAL A 320 12.26 8.41 -1.71
C VAL A 320 12.55 7.55 -2.93
N LYS A 321 13.50 7.98 -3.76
CA LYS A 321 14.06 7.17 -4.83
C LYS A 321 15.41 6.63 -4.39
N THR A 322 15.60 5.34 -4.63
CA THR A 322 16.90 4.69 -4.44
C THR A 322 17.40 4.08 -5.75
N ASP A 323 18.68 3.76 -5.78
CA ASP A 323 19.23 2.79 -6.73
C ASP A 323 18.88 1.34 -6.32
N SER A 324 19.37 0.35 -7.07
CA SER A 324 19.16 -1.07 -6.79
C SER A 324 19.88 -1.58 -5.53
N SER A 325 20.86 -0.84 -5.01
CA SER A 325 21.57 -1.14 -3.76
C SER A 325 20.88 -0.52 -2.54
N GLY A 326 19.77 0.19 -2.76
CA GLY A 326 19.04 0.90 -1.73
C GLY A 326 19.66 2.25 -1.37
N ASP A 327 20.68 2.74 -2.08
CA ASP A 327 21.25 4.05 -1.78
C ASP A 327 20.34 5.15 -2.34
N LYS A 328 19.98 6.12 -1.49
CA LYS A 328 19.07 7.22 -1.87
C LYS A 328 19.70 8.06 -2.97
N THR A 329 19.03 8.15 -4.12
CA THR A 329 19.45 8.99 -5.25
C THR A 329 18.82 10.37 -5.18
N TRP A 330 17.56 10.44 -4.75
CA TRP A 330 16.87 11.69 -4.42
C TRP A 330 15.67 11.44 -3.51
N ASP A 331 15.20 12.50 -2.85
CA ASP A 331 13.87 12.53 -2.24
C ASP A 331 13.11 13.83 -2.58
N LYS A 332 11.78 13.74 -2.50
CA LYS A 332 10.85 14.86 -2.75
C LYS A 332 9.81 14.89 -1.65
N ARG A 333 9.53 16.08 -1.13
CA ARG A 333 8.51 16.32 -0.10
C ARG A 333 7.36 17.10 -0.73
N LEU A 334 6.15 16.55 -0.67
CA LEU A 334 4.95 17.17 -1.20
C LEU A 334 4.23 17.87 -0.05
N ALA A 335 4.25 19.19 -0.08
CA ALA A 335 3.59 20.06 0.89
C ALA A 335 2.14 20.28 0.47
N MET A 336 1.22 20.24 1.44
CA MET A 336 -0.19 20.50 1.18
C MET A 336 -0.58 21.89 1.67
N SER A 337 -1.44 22.55 0.89
CA SER A 337 -2.03 23.83 1.27
C SER A 337 -3.43 23.60 1.83
N PRO A 338 -3.82 24.26 2.94
CA PRO A 338 -3.02 25.14 3.79
C PRO A 338 -1.91 24.42 4.59
N SER A 339 -0.87 25.16 4.97
CA SER A 339 0.35 24.70 5.65
C SER A 339 0.16 24.12 7.07
N LEU A 340 -1.08 23.97 7.53
CA LEU A 340 -1.45 23.37 8.80
C LEU A 340 -1.98 21.93 8.65
N SER A 341 -2.12 21.44 7.41
CA SER A 341 -2.47 20.05 7.12
C SER A 341 -1.25 19.14 7.28
N ILE A 342 -1.47 17.96 7.87
CA ILE A 342 -0.53 16.86 7.99
C ILE A 342 -0.96 15.82 6.95
N PRO A 343 -0.31 15.78 5.77
CA PRO A 343 -0.58 14.77 4.78
C PRO A 343 0.10 13.44 5.13
N ILE A 344 -0.58 12.33 4.85
CA ILE A 344 -0.03 10.97 4.93
C ILE A 344 -0.18 10.27 3.58
N ALA A 345 0.77 9.41 3.20
CA ALA A 345 0.67 8.57 2.01
C ALA A 345 0.13 7.19 2.38
N SER A 346 -0.74 6.62 1.54
CA SER A 346 -1.22 5.24 1.69
C SER A 346 -0.71 4.32 0.59
N SER A 347 -0.55 4.82 -0.64
CA SER A 347 -0.16 3.97 -1.79
C SER A 347 0.59 4.73 -2.87
N ILE A 348 1.52 4.06 -3.55
CA ILE A 348 2.10 4.50 -4.82
C ILE A 348 1.87 3.46 -5.92
N ARG A 349 1.57 3.93 -7.13
CA ARG A 349 1.49 3.09 -8.34
C ARG A 349 2.22 3.77 -9.48
N GLN A 350 2.89 2.99 -10.31
CA GLN A 350 3.26 3.42 -11.66
C GLN A 350 2.06 3.17 -12.58
N VAL A 351 1.72 4.16 -13.41
CA VAL A 351 0.61 4.09 -14.37
C VAL A 351 1.12 3.79 -15.77
N LYS A 352 0.21 3.39 -16.68
CA LYS A 352 0.54 2.91 -18.05
C LYS A 352 1.41 3.87 -18.86
N ASP A 353 1.29 5.18 -18.63
CA ASP A 353 2.04 6.19 -19.38
C ASP A 353 3.46 6.45 -18.84
N GLY A 354 3.90 5.67 -17.85
CA GLY A 354 5.22 5.73 -17.22
C GLY A 354 5.32 6.65 -16.01
N GLY A 355 4.32 7.50 -15.75
CA GLY A 355 4.27 8.34 -14.56
C GLY A 355 3.78 7.60 -13.31
N TYR A 356 3.57 8.34 -12.23
CA TYR A 356 3.14 7.80 -10.93
C TYR A 356 1.84 8.44 -10.46
N VAL A 357 1.07 7.68 -9.68
CA VAL A 357 -0.01 8.20 -8.85
C VAL A 357 0.28 7.85 -7.39
N ILE A 358 0.00 8.79 -6.50
CA ILE A 358 0.13 8.64 -5.06
C ILE A 358 -1.24 8.89 -4.44
N LEU A 359 -1.67 7.95 -3.61
CA LEU A 359 -2.84 8.11 -2.76
C LEU A 359 -2.38 8.44 -1.36
N GLY A 360 -3.15 9.29 -0.68
CA GLY A 360 -2.94 9.64 0.70
C GLY A 360 -4.19 10.24 1.33
N ALA A 361 -4.00 10.83 2.50
CA ALA A 361 -5.01 11.66 3.15
C ALA A 361 -4.39 12.94 3.70
N VAL A 362 -5.17 14.00 3.81
CA VAL A 362 -4.80 15.32 4.35
C VAL A 362 -5.77 15.68 5.44
N ASN A 363 -5.26 16.12 6.59
CA ASN A 363 -6.15 16.56 7.67
C ASN A 363 -6.40 18.07 7.67
N TYR A 364 -7.57 18.45 8.17
CA TYR A 364 -7.94 19.85 8.38
C TYR A 364 -8.66 20.01 9.71
N LEU A 365 -8.50 21.19 10.33
CA LEU A 365 -9.26 21.55 11.51
C LEU A 365 -10.58 22.19 11.05
N GLY A 366 -11.69 21.47 11.21
CA GLY A 366 -13.02 21.95 10.91
C GLY A 366 -13.46 23.11 11.80
N GLU A 367 -14.50 23.84 11.38
CA GLU A 367 -15.06 24.96 12.16
C GLU A 367 -15.57 24.53 13.55
N ASP A 368 -15.94 23.26 13.69
CA ASP A 368 -16.36 22.62 14.93
C ASP A 368 -15.19 22.15 15.81
N LYS A 369 -13.95 22.45 15.40
CA LYS A 369 -12.68 22.07 16.04
C LYS A 369 -12.40 20.57 16.05
N ARG A 370 -13.08 19.78 15.20
CA ARG A 370 -12.69 18.39 14.94
C ARG A 370 -11.63 18.35 13.84
N ILE A 371 -10.70 17.41 13.97
CA ILE A 371 -9.76 17.09 12.90
C ILE A 371 -10.45 16.05 12.02
N THR A 372 -10.63 16.37 10.75
CA THR A 372 -11.14 15.44 9.74
C THR A 372 -10.06 15.20 8.68
N TRP A 373 -10.18 14.11 7.96
CA TRP A 373 -9.24 13.70 6.91
C TRP A 373 -9.94 13.69 5.56
N ASP A 374 -9.35 14.25 4.52
CA ASP A 374 -9.81 14.07 3.15
C ASP A 374 -8.81 13.24 2.37
N THR A 375 -9.30 12.43 1.43
CA THR A 375 -8.45 11.65 0.53
C THR A 375 -7.78 12.58 -0.45
N ILE A 376 -6.49 12.36 -0.73
CA ILE A 376 -5.76 13.08 -1.77
C ILE A 376 -5.18 12.11 -2.80
N LEU A 377 -5.39 12.42 -4.08
CA LEU A 377 -4.76 11.75 -5.21
C LEU A 377 -3.81 12.72 -5.92
N ILE A 378 -2.55 12.33 -6.08
CA ILE A 378 -1.50 13.15 -6.67
C ILE A 378 -0.92 12.43 -7.90
N ARG A 379 -0.83 13.14 -9.02
CA ARG A 379 -0.25 12.66 -10.27
C ARG A 379 1.12 13.28 -10.50
N LEU A 380 2.12 12.44 -10.76
CA LEU A 380 3.50 12.88 -11.02
C LEU A 380 4.06 12.33 -12.33
N LYS A 381 4.78 13.14 -13.12
CA LYS A 381 5.38 12.67 -14.38
C LYS A 381 6.78 13.22 -14.63
#